data_AF-A0A812QGY2-F1
#
_entry.id   AF-A0A812QGY2-F1
#
_cell.length_a   1.000
_cell.length_b   1.000
_cell.length_c   1.000
_cell.angle_alpha   90.00
_cell.angle_beta   90.00
_cell.angle_gamma   90.00
#
_symmetry.space_group_name_H-M   'P 1'
#
loop_
_entity.id
_entity.type
_entity.pdbx_description
1 polymer ?
#
loop_
_entity_poly.entity_id
_entity_poly.type
_entity_poly.pdbx_seq_one_letter_code
_entity_poly.pdbx_strand_id
1 'polypeptide(L)'
;MVGLCSGSQSLMDGRAQAEIYQSVVSYGIRVRDEASSPVASLPAGAWLALLALLVWTATVTNELLSIVSLTWAMTSLSADQTELDAENLSLKRISRGRAVMLTLTSATRLIIAAMLGVTGIRYLAATASVSELILNTVALEVVLHVDDVFFTLLMPHKVLSAVDRMEEITVTL
;
A
#
# COMPACT_ATOMS: atom_id res chain seq x y z
N MET A 1 51.03 -22.08 30.31
CA MET A 1 51.02 -21.19 29.13
C MET A 1 49.69 -21.44 28.42
N VAL A 2 48.63 -20.75 28.86
CA VAL A 2 47.24 -20.99 28.41
C VAL A 2 46.97 -20.11 27.20
N GLY A 3 46.28 -20.68 26.21
CA GLY A 3 46.29 -20.29 24.81
C GLY A 3 45.75 -18.89 24.50
N LEU A 4 46.47 -18.21 23.61
CA LEU A 4 46.04 -16.99 22.93
C LEU A 4 45.58 -17.29 21.48
N CYS A 5 45.23 -18.55 21.18
CA CYS A 5 44.83 -19.01 19.83
C CYS A 5 43.39 -19.56 19.78
N SER A 6 42.51 -19.13 20.68
CA SER A 6 41.04 -19.28 20.55
C SER A 6 40.35 -18.00 20.08
N GLY A 7 41.13 -17.00 19.63
CA GLY A 7 40.70 -15.60 19.42
C GLY A 7 40.21 -15.21 18.03
N SER A 8 39.80 -16.15 17.18
CA SER A 8 39.32 -15.83 15.81
C SER A 8 37.80 -15.71 15.69
N GLN A 9 37.01 -16.19 16.67
CA GLN A 9 35.55 -16.05 16.66
C GLN A 9 35.08 -14.66 17.10
N SER A 10 35.77 -14.03 18.06
CA SER A 10 35.43 -12.68 18.54
C SER A 10 35.62 -11.58 17.48
N LEU A 11 36.51 -11.78 16.51
CA LEU A 11 36.68 -10.88 15.36
C LEU A 11 35.56 -11.04 14.32
N MET A 12 34.98 -12.24 14.17
CA MET A 12 33.78 -12.42 13.34
C MET A 12 32.54 -11.85 14.04
N ASP A 13 32.41 -12.04 15.35
CA ASP A 13 31.34 -11.44 16.16
C ASP A 13 31.46 -9.91 16.19
N GLY A 14 32.69 -9.37 16.25
CA GLY A 14 32.94 -7.93 16.18
C GLY A 14 32.58 -7.32 14.83
N ARG A 15 32.73 -8.06 13.71
CA ARG A 15 32.27 -7.61 12.39
C ARG A 15 30.75 -7.64 12.27
N ALA A 16 30.10 -8.71 12.76
CA ALA A 16 28.64 -8.80 12.79
C ALA A 16 28.03 -7.69 13.67
N GLN A 17 28.64 -7.41 14.83
CA GLN A 17 28.25 -6.27 15.65
C GLN A 17 28.54 -4.93 14.96
N ALA A 18 29.69 -4.75 14.30
CA ALA A 18 30.02 -3.51 13.60
C ALA A 18 29.03 -3.18 12.47
N GLU A 19 28.53 -4.20 11.78
CA GLU A 19 27.52 -4.05 10.72
C GLU A 19 26.17 -3.58 11.28
N ILE A 20 25.73 -4.16 12.41
CA ILE A 20 24.53 -3.71 13.14
C ILE A 20 24.75 -2.31 13.72
N TYR A 21 25.93 -2.01 14.24
CA TYR A 21 26.26 -0.67 14.75
C TYR A 21 26.22 0.38 13.65
N GLN A 22 26.73 0.07 12.45
CA GLN A 22 26.66 0.99 11.31
C GLN A 22 25.22 1.20 10.85
N SER A 23 24.36 0.17 10.86
CA SER A 23 22.94 0.37 10.54
C SER A 23 22.25 1.26 11.59
N VAL A 24 22.48 1.01 12.89
CA VAL A 24 21.93 1.80 14.00
C VAL A 24 22.40 3.27 13.96
N VAL A 25 23.67 3.50 13.64
CA VAL A 25 24.23 4.86 13.47
C VAL A 25 23.68 5.53 12.22
N SER A 26 23.43 4.79 11.13
CA SER A 26 22.87 5.34 9.89
C SER A 26 21.43 5.87 10.08
N TYR A 27 20.67 5.27 11.00
CA TYR A 27 19.38 5.79 11.42
C TYR A 27 19.49 7.07 12.23
N GLY A 28 20.67 7.36 12.82
CA GLY A 28 21.00 8.59 13.53
C GLY A 28 20.94 8.48 15.06
N ILE A 29 20.93 7.26 15.63
CA ILE A 29 21.12 7.07 17.07
C ILE A 29 22.58 7.37 17.39
N ARG A 30 22.93 8.65 17.54
CA ARG A 30 24.18 9.04 18.20
C ARG A 30 23.95 8.85 19.69
N VAL A 31 24.67 7.91 20.31
CA VAL A 31 24.87 7.89 21.77
C VAL A 31 25.55 9.22 22.09
N ARG A 32 24.76 10.23 22.48
CA ARG A 32 25.25 11.59 22.71
C ARG A 32 25.70 11.67 24.16
N ASP A 33 26.99 11.92 24.35
CA ASP A 33 27.56 12.42 25.59
C ASP A 33 26.74 13.59 26.12
N GLU A 34 26.57 13.60 27.44
CA GLU A 34 25.78 14.52 28.23
C GLU A 34 25.99 15.99 27.84
N ALA A 35 24.95 16.64 27.29
CA ALA A 35 24.53 18.01 27.62
C ALA A 35 23.45 18.50 26.63
N SER A 36 22.34 18.98 27.22
CA SER A 36 21.37 19.97 26.71
C SER A 36 20.48 19.66 25.48
N SER A 37 19.34 18.98 25.74
CA SER A 37 17.96 19.47 25.47
C SER A 37 16.91 18.40 25.88
N PRO A 38 15.74 18.76 26.43
CA PRO A 38 14.75 17.79 26.95
C PRO A 38 13.86 17.18 25.85
N VAL A 39 14.15 17.45 24.58
CA VAL A 39 13.40 16.91 23.45
C VAL A 39 14.19 15.71 22.95
N ALA A 40 13.69 14.50 23.20
CA ALA A 40 14.19 13.28 22.58
C ALA A 40 14.12 13.47 21.05
N SER A 41 15.23 13.90 20.45
CA SER A 41 15.31 14.10 19.01
C SER A 41 15.36 12.74 18.37
N LEU A 42 14.18 12.29 17.91
CA LEU A 42 14.08 11.10 17.07
C LEU A 42 15.09 11.26 15.92
N PRO A 43 15.95 10.25 15.70
CA PRO A 43 16.90 10.27 14.61
C PRO A 43 16.23 10.55 13.25
N ALA A 44 16.90 11.26 12.33
CA ALA A 44 16.31 11.66 11.04
C ALA A 44 15.74 10.46 10.24
N GLY A 45 16.37 9.29 10.33
CA GLY A 45 15.88 8.08 9.68
C GLY A 45 14.57 7.54 10.28
N ALA A 46 14.32 7.77 11.57
CA ALA A 46 13.07 7.37 12.22
C ALA A 46 11.88 8.20 11.73
N TRP A 47 12.08 9.50 11.47
CA TRP A 47 11.04 10.35 10.87
C TRP A 47 10.68 9.88 9.46
N LEU A 48 11.68 9.52 8.66
CA LEU A 48 11.45 9.00 7.31
C LEU A 48 10.76 7.63 7.33
N ALA A 49 11.11 6.75 8.27
CA ALA A 49 10.40 5.50 8.51
C ALA A 49 8.93 5.72 8.88
N LEU A 50 8.66 6.66 9.79
CA LEU A 50 7.29 7.03 10.16
C LEU A 50 6.51 7.61 8.99
N LEU A 51 7.12 8.49 8.20
CA LEU A 51 6.47 9.06 7.01
C LEU A 51 6.18 7.99 5.96
N ALA A 52 7.13 7.09 5.67
CA ALA A 52 6.93 5.99 4.73
C ALA A 52 5.80 5.06 5.15
N LEU A 53 5.76 4.68 6.44
CA LEU A 53 4.67 3.87 7.00
C LEU A 53 3.33 4.62 6.96
N LEU A 54 3.32 5.91 7.29
CA LEU A 54 2.10 6.73 7.26
C LEU A 54 1.58 6.83 5.83
N VAL A 55 2.43 7.18 4.87
CA VAL A 55 2.08 7.25 3.44
C VAL A 55 1.56 5.90 2.97
N TRP A 56 2.26 4.81 3.24
CA TRP A 56 1.82 3.46 2.86
C TRP A 56 0.43 3.12 3.44
N THR A 57 0.22 3.34 4.73
CA THR A 57 -1.08 3.07 5.36
C THR A 57 -2.19 3.96 4.81
N ALA A 58 -1.92 5.23 4.52
CA ALA A 58 -2.87 6.14 3.91
C ALA A 58 -3.23 5.70 2.49
N THR A 59 -2.25 5.34 1.66
CA THR A 59 -2.46 4.85 0.30
C THR A 59 -3.30 3.58 0.29
N VAL A 60 -2.94 2.58 1.11
CA VAL A 60 -3.72 1.34 1.23
C VAL A 60 -5.14 1.60 1.73
N THR A 61 -5.31 2.49 2.71
CA THR A 61 -6.65 2.82 3.22
C THR A 61 -7.50 3.49 2.15
N ASN A 62 -6.92 4.42 1.39
CA ASN A 62 -7.62 5.10 0.30
C ASN A 62 -8.05 4.11 -0.80
N GLU A 63 -7.20 3.15 -1.12
CA GLU A 63 -7.51 2.09 -2.08
C GLU A 63 -8.65 1.20 -1.58
N LEU A 64 -8.58 0.72 -0.33
CA LEU A 64 -9.63 -0.11 0.27
C LEU A 64 -10.97 0.62 0.33
N LEU A 65 -10.99 1.90 0.71
CA LEU A 65 -12.21 2.70 0.75
C LEU A 65 -12.82 2.88 -0.65
N SER A 66 -11.98 3.09 -1.67
CA SER A 66 -12.42 3.19 -3.07
C SER A 66 -13.08 1.89 -3.52
N ILE A 67 -12.45 0.74 -3.27
CA ILE A 67 -13.00 -0.58 -3.61
C ILE A 67 -14.32 -0.85 -2.87
N VAL A 68 -14.39 -0.52 -1.58
CA VAL A 68 -15.62 -0.72 -0.77
C VAL A 68 -16.75 0.19 -1.26
N SER A 69 -16.45 1.46 -1.55
CA SER A 69 -17.43 2.43 -2.08
C SER A 69 -18.01 1.95 -3.41
N LEU A 70 -17.15 1.52 -4.33
CA LEU A 70 -17.56 0.96 -5.63
C LEU A 70 -18.40 -0.30 -5.46
N THR A 71 -17.96 -1.22 -4.59
CA THR A 71 -18.70 -2.46 -4.31
C THR A 71 -20.08 -2.15 -3.74
N TRP A 72 -20.17 -1.21 -2.79
CA TRP A 72 -21.42 -0.80 -2.19
C TRP A 72 -22.36 -0.16 -3.22
N ALA A 73 -21.85 0.75 -4.05
CA ALA A 73 -22.61 1.37 -5.14
C ALA A 73 -23.12 0.35 -6.18
N MET A 74 -22.30 -0.66 -6.54
CA MET A 74 -22.72 -1.72 -7.47
C MET A 74 -23.79 -2.63 -6.86
N THR A 75 -23.69 -2.94 -5.58
CA THR A 75 -24.71 -3.76 -4.89
C THR A 75 -26.03 -3.03 -4.71
N SER A 76 -26.01 -1.71 -4.49
CA SER A 76 -27.23 -0.89 -4.36
C SER A 76 -27.93 -0.65 -5.71
N LEU A 77 -27.20 -0.66 -6.83
CA LEU A 77 -27.73 -0.45 -8.18
C LEU A 77 -28.18 -1.74 -8.91
N SER A 78 -28.05 -2.90 -8.25
CA SER A 78 -28.39 -4.20 -8.84
C SER A 78 -29.90 -4.42 -8.91
N ALA A 79 -30.45 -4.59 -10.12
CA ALA A 79 -31.88 -4.82 -10.33
C ALA A 79 -32.15 -5.71 -11.57
N ASP A 80 -33.35 -6.27 -11.65
CA ASP A 80 -33.63 -7.45 -12.51
C ASP A 80 -33.61 -7.18 -14.03
N GLN A 81 -33.81 -5.93 -14.45
CA GLN A 81 -33.70 -5.51 -15.85
C GLN A 81 -32.85 -4.24 -15.97
N THR A 82 -31.99 -4.20 -16.99
CA THR A 82 -31.15 -3.05 -17.32
C THR A 82 -32.01 -1.99 -18.01
N GLU A 83 -32.62 -1.10 -17.23
CA GLU A 83 -33.34 0.06 -17.77
C GLU A 83 -32.37 1.23 -17.93
N LEU A 84 -32.17 1.65 -19.19
CA LEU A 84 -31.50 2.89 -19.54
C LEU A 84 -32.57 3.96 -19.66
N ASP A 85 -32.48 5.00 -18.84
CA ASP A 85 -33.36 6.15 -18.99
C ASP A 85 -32.87 6.98 -20.17
N ALA A 86 -33.67 7.04 -21.24
CA ALA A 86 -33.29 7.69 -22.50
C ALA A 86 -33.23 9.23 -22.38
N GLU A 87 -33.91 9.80 -21.37
CA GLU A 87 -33.99 11.26 -21.18
C GLU A 87 -32.82 11.84 -20.38
N ASN A 88 -32.26 11.07 -19.43
CA ASN A 88 -31.16 11.53 -18.56
C ASN A 88 -29.84 10.77 -18.77
N LEU A 89 -29.77 9.87 -19.75
CA LEU A 89 -28.62 9.00 -20.01
C LEU A 89 -28.13 8.23 -18.76
N SER A 90 -28.98 8.08 -17.74
CA SER A 90 -28.61 7.48 -16.46
C SER A 90 -28.82 5.96 -16.50
N LEU A 91 -27.79 5.24 -16.10
CA LEU A 91 -27.86 3.79 -15.93
C LEU A 91 -28.64 3.49 -14.66
N LYS A 92 -29.93 3.17 -14.81
CA LYS A 92 -30.83 2.97 -13.66
C LYS A 92 -30.61 1.62 -12.98
N ARG A 93 -30.18 0.61 -13.74
CA ARG A 93 -30.11 -0.80 -13.29
C ARG A 93 -29.08 -1.60 -14.09
N ILE A 94 -28.30 -2.48 -13.44
CA ILE A 94 -27.37 -3.42 -14.08
C ILE A 94 -27.93 -4.85 -14.05
N SER A 95 -27.73 -5.64 -15.11
CA SER A 95 -28.06 -7.08 -15.14
C SER A 95 -27.33 -7.86 -14.04
N ARG A 96 -28.07 -8.72 -13.32
CA ARG A 96 -27.57 -9.53 -12.18
C ARG A 96 -26.32 -10.34 -12.49
N GLY A 97 -26.18 -10.90 -13.69
CA GLY A 97 -24.98 -11.68 -14.06
C GLY A 97 -23.71 -10.82 -14.10
N ARG A 98 -23.82 -9.58 -14.57
CA ARG A 98 -22.70 -8.62 -14.60
C ARG A 98 -22.40 -8.08 -13.20
N ALA A 99 -23.43 -7.80 -12.40
CA ALA A 99 -23.25 -7.41 -11.00
C ALA A 99 -22.47 -8.47 -10.21
N VAL A 100 -22.86 -9.75 -10.30
CA VAL A 100 -22.16 -10.84 -9.59
C VAL A 100 -20.70 -10.96 -10.03
N MET A 101 -20.42 -10.87 -11.34
CA MET A 101 -19.05 -10.93 -11.86
C MET A 101 -18.20 -9.76 -11.37
N LEU A 102 -18.75 -8.53 -11.38
CA LEU A 102 -18.08 -7.33 -10.88
C LEU A 102 -17.84 -7.38 -9.37
N THR A 103 -18.82 -7.86 -8.59
CA THR A 103 -18.67 -8.04 -7.14
C THR A 103 -17.61 -9.10 -6.82
N LEU A 104 -17.54 -10.20 -7.56
CA LEU A 104 -16.50 -11.23 -7.38
C LEU A 104 -15.10 -10.70 -7.70
N THR A 105 -14.93 -9.95 -8.79
CA THR A 105 -13.65 -9.32 -9.12
C THR A 105 -13.26 -8.29 -8.07
N SER A 106 -14.21 -7.46 -7.60
CA SER A 106 -13.97 -6.46 -6.56
C SER A 106 -13.60 -7.10 -5.22
N ALA A 107 -14.28 -8.19 -4.84
CA ALA A 107 -13.94 -8.94 -3.63
C ALA A 107 -12.52 -9.52 -3.69
N THR A 108 -12.11 -10.03 -4.86
CA THR A 108 -10.74 -10.54 -5.07
C THR A 108 -9.71 -9.42 -4.91
N ARG A 109 -9.97 -8.25 -5.49
CA ARG A 109 -9.12 -7.05 -5.34
C ARG A 109 -9.02 -6.61 -3.88
N LEU A 110 -10.14 -6.58 -3.16
CA LEU A 110 -10.17 -6.24 -1.73
C LEU A 110 -9.26 -7.17 -0.91
N ILE A 111 -9.32 -8.49 -1.18
CA ILE A 111 -8.48 -9.47 -0.49
C ILE A 111 -7.00 -9.22 -0.78
N ILE A 112 -6.64 -9.01 -2.05
CA ILE A 112 -5.25 -8.75 -2.47
C ILE A 112 -4.75 -7.46 -1.84
N ALA A 113 -5.49 -6.36 -1.93
CA ALA A 113 -5.13 -5.06 -1.35
C ALA A 113 -4.97 -5.15 0.18
N ALA A 114 -5.85 -5.86 0.88
CA ALA A 114 -5.75 -6.06 2.32
C ALA A 114 -4.51 -6.89 2.71
N MET A 115 -4.25 -7.98 1.99
CA MET A 115 -3.03 -8.78 2.17
C MET A 115 -1.78 -7.94 1.93
N LEU A 116 -1.75 -7.19 0.82
CA LEU A 116 -0.64 -6.33 0.44
C LEU A 116 -0.39 -5.26 1.51
N GLY A 117 -1.45 -4.66 2.06
CA GLY A 117 -1.36 -3.70 3.15
C GLY A 117 -0.62 -4.26 4.37
N VAL A 118 -1.02 -5.43 4.85
CA VAL A 118 -0.38 -6.09 6.01
C VAL A 118 1.06 -6.49 5.70
N THR A 119 1.31 -7.09 4.53
CA THR A 119 2.66 -7.50 4.14
C THR A 119 3.57 -6.31 3.90
N GLY A 120 3.06 -5.21 3.34
CA GLY A 120 3.79 -3.99 3.06
C GLY A 120 4.24 -3.29 4.33
N ILE A 121 3.40 -3.22 5.37
CA ILE A 121 3.79 -2.68 6.68
C ILE A 121 4.96 -3.48 7.25
N ARG A 122 4.88 -4.83 7.21
CA ARG A 122 5.96 -5.70 7.73
C ARG A 122 7.24 -5.56 6.91
N TYR A 123 7.12 -5.41 5.60
CA TYR A 123 8.24 -5.24 4.69
C TYR A 123 8.94 -3.88 4.89
N LEU A 124 8.17 -2.80 5.01
CA LEU A 124 8.68 -1.46 5.28
C LEU A 124 9.35 -1.37 6.66
N ALA A 125 8.74 -1.98 7.69
CA ALA A 125 9.31 -2.01 9.03
C ALA A 125 10.62 -2.83 9.12
N ALA A 126 10.83 -3.80 8.21
CA ALA A 126 12.05 -4.59 8.14
C ALA A 126 13.17 -3.93 7.32
N THR A 127 12.88 -2.83 6.61
CA THR A 127 13.86 -2.16 5.74
C THR A 127 14.81 -1.28 6.57
N ALA A 128 16.11 -1.60 6.52
CA ALA A 128 17.17 -1.01 7.35
C ALA A 128 17.95 0.14 6.67
N SER A 129 17.60 0.54 5.45
CA SER A 129 18.19 1.72 4.83
C SER A 129 17.12 2.71 4.37
N VAL A 130 17.40 4.00 4.58
CA VAL A 130 16.46 5.10 4.24
C VAL A 130 16.21 5.17 2.73
N SER A 131 17.23 4.93 1.91
CA SER A 131 17.10 4.95 0.46
C SER A 131 16.23 3.79 -0.04
N GLU A 132 16.44 2.58 0.50
CA GLU A 132 15.61 1.43 0.14
C GLU A 132 14.18 1.60 0.67
N LEU A 133 14.00 2.24 1.83
CA LEU A 133 12.67 2.48 2.40
C LEU A 133 11.78 3.28 1.45
N ILE A 134 12.28 4.39 0.90
CA ILE A 134 11.52 5.21 -0.06
C ILE A 134 11.26 4.43 -1.34
N LEU A 135 12.29 3.77 -1.88
CA LEU A 135 12.17 2.97 -3.10
C LEU A 135 11.15 1.83 -2.95
N ASN A 136 11.18 1.14 -1.81
CA ASN A 136 10.26 0.06 -1.47
C ASN A 136 8.82 0.56 -1.29
N THR A 137 8.64 1.75 -0.70
CA THR A 137 7.32 2.37 -0.55
C THR A 137 6.70 2.66 -1.93
N VAL A 138 7.46 3.29 -2.82
CA VAL A 138 7.00 3.61 -4.19
C VAL A 138 6.76 2.34 -5.00
N ALA A 139 7.62 1.32 -4.86
CA ALA A 139 7.42 0.04 -5.53
C ALA A 139 6.13 -0.66 -5.08
N LEU A 140 5.86 -0.67 -3.78
CA LEU A 140 4.63 -1.22 -3.20
C LEU A 140 3.39 -0.47 -3.70
N GLU A 141 3.46 0.85 -3.85
CA GLU A 141 2.40 1.68 -4.45
C GLU A 141 2.11 1.27 -5.90
N VAL A 142 3.15 1.04 -6.71
CA VAL A 142 2.97 0.54 -8.09
C VAL A 142 2.30 -0.83 -8.12
N VAL A 143 2.69 -1.74 -7.21
CA VAL A 143 2.07 -3.08 -7.12
C VAL A 143 0.61 -2.99 -6.69
N LEU A 144 0.26 -2.04 -5.84
CA LEU A 144 -1.13 -1.83 -5.39
C LEU A 144 -2.06 -1.41 -6.54
N HIS A 145 -1.55 -0.65 -7.53
CA HIS A 145 -2.34 -0.15 -8.67
C HIS A 145 -2.21 -0.99 -9.95
N VAL A 146 -1.50 -2.11 -9.91
CA VAL A 146 -1.23 -2.90 -11.12
C VAL A 146 -2.50 -3.53 -11.68
N ASP A 147 -3.43 -3.93 -10.81
CA ASP A 147 -4.67 -4.59 -11.18
C ASP A 147 -5.62 -3.64 -11.91
N ASP A 148 -5.57 -2.33 -11.64
CA ASP A 148 -6.30 -1.30 -12.39
C ASP A 148 -5.81 -1.15 -13.82
N VAL A 149 -4.49 -1.23 -14.02
CA VAL A 149 -3.90 -1.24 -15.35
C VAL A 149 -4.36 -2.49 -16.12
N PHE A 150 -4.29 -3.66 -15.49
CA PHE A 150 -4.78 -4.89 -16.12
C PHE A 150 -6.27 -4.87 -16.41
N PHE A 151 -7.08 -4.32 -15.51
CA PHE A 151 -8.52 -4.19 -15.73
C PHE A 151 -8.81 -3.29 -16.91
N THR A 152 -8.15 -2.13 -17.02
CA THR A 152 -8.29 -1.22 -18.16
C THR A 152 -7.90 -1.89 -19.48
N LEU A 153 -6.88 -2.75 -19.48
CA LEU A 153 -6.42 -3.45 -20.68
C LEU A 153 -7.28 -4.66 -21.07
N LEU A 154 -7.83 -5.39 -20.10
CA LEU A 154 -8.59 -6.62 -20.33
C LEU A 154 -10.09 -6.36 -20.54
N MET A 155 -10.59 -5.21 -20.09
CA MET A 155 -12.00 -4.89 -20.14
C MET A 155 -12.45 -4.53 -21.56
N PRO A 156 -13.48 -5.20 -22.11
CA PRO A 156 -14.00 -4.88 -23.44
C PRO A 156 -14.53 -3.44 -23.50
N HIS A 157 -14.21 -2.71 -24.56
CA HIS A 157 -14.65 -1.32 -24.80
C HIS A 157 -16.14 -1.06 -24.54
N LYS A 158 -17.01 -2.06 -24.76
CA LYS A 158 -18.46 -1.95 -24.54
C LYS A 158 -18.86 -1.79 -23.07
N VAL A 159 -18.03 -2.29 -22.15
CA VAL A 159 -18.23 -2.13 -20.71
C VAL A 159 -17.58 -0.83 -20.24
N LEU A 160 -16.45 -0.44 -20.83
CA LEU A 160 -15.83 0.86 -20.58
C LEU A 160 -16.80 2.00 -20.91
N SER A 161 -17.46 1.97 -22.07
CA SER A 161 -18.50 2.95 -22.43
C SER A 161 -19.74 2.92 -21.54
N ALA A 162 -19.97 1.85 -20.76
CA ALA A 162 -21.05 1.80 -19.79
C ALA A 162 -20.61 2.37 -18.43
N VAL A 163 -19.34 2.19 -18.05
CA VAL A 163 -18.76 2.75 -16.81
C VAL A 163 -18.41 4.23 -16.96
N ASP A 164 -17.87 4.64 -18.10
CA ASP A 164 -17.62 6.04 -18.48
C ASP A 164 -18.91 6.87 -18.43
N ARG A 165 -20.04 6.26 -18.83
CA ARG A 165 -21.38 6.86 -18.69
C ARG A 165 -21.97 6.83 -17.28
N MET A 166 -21.41 6.03 -16.36
CA MET A 166 -21.74 6.09 -14.93
C MET A 166 -20.90 7.17 -14.22
N GLU A 167 -19.66 7.39 -14.66
CA GLU A 167 -18.75 8.39 -14.09
C GLU A 167 -19.27 9.82 -14.29
N GLU A 168 -19.95 10.10 -15.41
CA GLU A 168 -20.62 11.39 -15.67
C GLU A 168 -21.70 11.77 -14.63
N ILE A 169 -22.19 10.85 -13.81
CA ILE A 169 -23.25 11.12 -12.82
C ILE A 169 -22.68 11.51 -11.44
N THR A 170 -21.37 11.36 -11.20
CA THR A 170 -20.76 11.65 -9.89
C THR A 170 -20.11 13.04 -9.80
N VAL A 171 -20.50 13.99 -10.64
CA VAL A 171 -20.07 15.39 -10.52
C VAL A 171 -21.24 16.37 -10.66
N THR A 172 -22.13 16.36 -9.67
CA THR A 172 -22.88 17.57 -9.30
C THR A 172 -22.82 17.73 -7.80
N LEU A 173 -21.79 18.46 -7.35
CA LEU A 173 -21.78 19.20 -6.10
C LEU A 173 -21.89 20.69 -6.45
#